data_AF-A0A1E9BPD6-F1
#
_entry.id   AF-A0A1E9BPD6-F1
#
_cell.length_a   1.000
_cell.length_b   1.000
_cell.length_c   1.000
_cell.angle_alpha   90.00
_cell.angle_beta   90.00
_cell.angle_gamma   90.00
#
_symmetry.space_group_name_H-M   'P 1'
#
loop_
_entity.id
_entity.type
_entity.pdbx_description
1 polymer ?
#
loop_
_entity_poly.entity_id
_entity_poly.type
_entity_poly.pdbx_seq_one_letter_code
_entity_poly.pdbx_strand_id
1 'polypeptide(L)'
;MEDEFNYQAVPYGYTHCFNACCPKGEKCLHRLVAVHSTNQYPTLSVVNPNCIPEDAKACPFYKSIRKIRVAWGVRALLDDVPLKDAVSIKDRLLQHFGRSLYYRFYRKEYSIDPEQQEFIRRLFRQKGIKKEPAFEYYTEEYKW
;
A
#
# COMPACT_ATOMS: atom_id res chain seq x y z
N MET A 1 -10.08 15.00 15.99
CA MET A 1 -9.50 15.62 14.78
C MET A 1 -9.63 14.57 13.71
N GLU A 2 -10.58 14.74 12.78
CA GLU A 2 -10.65 13.85 11.62
C GLU A 2 -9.33 14.01 10.87
N ASP A 3 -8.61 12.90 10.65
CA ASP A 3 -7.44 12.89 9.78
C ASP A 3 -7.89 13.43 8.42
N GLU A 4 -7.51 14.66 8.10
CA GLU A 4 -7.84 15.30 6.84
C GLU A 4 -7.28 14.44 5.70
N PHE A 5 -8.12 14.12 4.71
CA PHE A 5 -7.70 13.30 3.58
C PHE A 5 -6.62 14.02 2.78
N ASN A 6 -5.41 13.46 2.76
CA ASN A 6 -4.30 14.01 1.99
C ASN A 6 -4.34 13.52 0.53
N TYR A 7 -4.82 14.37 -0.38
CA TYR A 7 -4.88 14.05 -1.80
C TYR A 7 -3.49 13.82 -2.44
N GLN A 8 -2.41 14.37 -1.88
CA GLN A 8 -1.04 14.15 -2.38
C GLN A 8 -0.57 12.70 -2.23
N ALA A 9 -1.21 11.93 -1.34
CA ALA A 9 -0.90 10.51 -1.13
C ALA A 9 -1.57 9.59 -2.17
N VAL A 10 -2.47 10.12 -3.01
CA VAL A 10 -3.18 9.34 -4.03
C VAL A 10 -2.20 8.88 -5.11
N PRO A 11 -2.12 7.57 -5.43
CA PRO A 11 -1.22 7.07 -6.45
C PRO A 11 -1.51 7.67 -7.82
N TYR A 12 -0.45 7.90 -8.58
CA TYR A 12 -0.58 8.36 -9.97
C TYR A 12 -1.45 7.39 -10.78
N GLY A 13 -2.43 7.94 -11.51
CA GLY A 13 -3.35 7.16 -12.33
C GLY A 13 -4.45 6.43 -11.57
N TYR A 14 -4.56 6.61 -10.24
CA TYR A 14 -5.67 6.06 -9.46
C TYR A 14 -7.02 6.50 -10.01
N THR A 15 -7.98 5.58 -10.07
CA THR A 15 -9.28 5.84 -10.68
C THR A 15 -10.19 6.63 -9.74
N HIS A 16 -11.01 7.52 -10.30
CA HIS A 16 -11.97 8.34 -9.59
C HIS A 16 -13.39 7.88 -9.93
N CYS A 17 -14.32 8.00 -9.00
CA CYS A 17 -15.74 7.76 -9.27
C CYS A 17 -16.57 8.96 -8.82
N PHE A 18 -17.11 9.71 -9.78
CA PHE A 18 -17.93 10.90 -9.55
C PHE A 18 -19.43 10.60 -9.42
N ASN A 19 -19.84 9.32 -9.31
CA ASN A 19 -21.23 8.98 -9.06
C ASN A 19 -21.66 9.42 -7.65
N ALA A 20 -22.26 10.61 -7.57
CA ALA A 20 -22.70 11.22 -6.32
C ALA A 20 -23.88 10.48 -5.67
N CYS A 21 -24.70 9.77 -6.45
CA CYS A 21 -25.89 9.08 -5.98
C CYS A 21 -25.61 7.64 -5.51
N CYS A 22 -24.34 7.21 -5.48
CA CYS A 22 -23.98 5.84 -5.09
C CYS A 22 -24.27 5.60 -3.59
N PRO A 23 -25.11 4.62 -3.22
CA PRO A 23 -25.38 4.27 -1.82
C PRO A 23 -24.15 3.81 -1.02
N LYS A 24 -23.08 3.37 -1.70
CA LYS A 24 -21.80 2.99 -1.08
C LYS A 24 -20.77 4.13 -1.09
N GLY A 25 -21.14 5.32 -1.58
CA GLY A 25 -20.22 6.42 -1.86
C GLY A 25 -19.36 6.82 -0.65
N GLU A 26 -19.96 6.99 0.52
CA GLU A 26 -19.27 7.37 1.75
C GLU A 26 -18.23 6.34 2.23
N LYS A 27 -18.33 5.09 1.78
CA LYS A 27 -17.42 4.00 2.16
C LYS A 27 -16.54 3.55 0.99
N CYS A 28 -16.61 4.23 -0.17
CA CYS A 28 -15.90 3.86 -1.38
C CYS A 28 -14.67 4.76 -1.60
N LEU A 29 -13.49 4.15 -1.71
CA LEU A 29 -12.22 4.84 -1.89
C LEU A 29 -12.19 5.66 -3.19
N HIS A 30 -12.71 5.13 -4.30
CA HIS A 30 -12.81 5.87 -5.57
C HIS A 30 -13.68 7.13 -5.46
N ARG A 31 -14.71 7.11 -4.60
CA ARG A 31 -15.57 8.28 -4.34
C ARG A 31 -14.89 9.27 -3.41
N LEU A 32 -14.22 8.78 -2.36
CA LEU A 32 -13.42 9.61 -1.45
C LEU A 32 -12.37 10.40 -2.23
N VAL A 33 -11.59 9.74 -3.08
CA VAL A 33 -10.59 10.42 -3.91
C VAL A 33 -11.24 11.46 -4.82
N ALA A 34 -12.36 11.11 -5.49
CA ALA A 34 -13.08 12.02 -6.37
C ALA A 34 -13.61 13.30 -5.69
N VAL A 35 -14.11 13.21 -4.45
CA VAL A 35 -14.61 14.40 -3.73
C VAL A 35 -13.48 15.31 -3.23
N HIS A 36 -12.29 14.77 -3.03
CA HIS A 36 -11.12 15.50 -2.58
C HIS A 36 -10.16 15.89 -3.72
N SER A 37 -10.57 15.69 -4.98
CA SER A 37 -9.76 16.08 -6.15
C SER A 37 -9.40 17.56 -6.13
N THR A 38 -8.13 17.83 -6.44
CA THR A 38 -7.56 19.18 -6.49
C THR A 38 -7.25 19.57 -7.94
N ASN A 39 -6.90 20.84 -8.17
CA ASN A 39 -6.45 21.34 -9.48
C ASN A 39 -4.99 20.97 -9.82
N GLN A 40 -4.33 20.16 -8.98
CA GLN A 40 -2.94 19.74 -9.20
C GLN A 40 -2.76 18.92 -10.47
N TYR A 41 -3.74 18.09 -10.82
CA TYR A 41 -3.70 17.26 -12.02
C TYR A 41 -4.77 17.74 -13.01
N PRO A 42 -4.38 18.17 -14.23
CA PRO A 42 -5.33 18.67 -15.22
C PRO A 42 -6.23 17.58 -15.81
N THR A 43 -5.82 16.31 -15.69
CA THR A 43 -6.59 15.15 -16.15
C THR A 43 -6.63 14.09 -15.05
N LEU A 44 -7.76 13.38 -14.97
CA LEU A 44 -7.99 12.32 -13.99
C LEU A 44 -8.45 11.05 -14.70
N SER A 45 -8.04 9.89 -14.18
CA SER A 45 -8.60 8.59 -14.56
C SER A 45 -9.95 8.42 -13.87
N VAL A 46 -11.02 8.11 -14.62
CA VAL A 46 -12.39 8.03 -14.10
C VAL A 46 -13.02 6.71 -14.50
N VAL A 47 -13.81 6.11 -13.60
CA VAL A 47 -14.67 4.97 -13.95
C VAL A 47 -15.60 5.40 -15.08
N ASN A 48 -15.61 4.64 -16.18
CA ASN A 48 -16.56 4.88 -17.27
C ASN A 48 -17.99 4.88 -16.71
N PRO A 49 -18.75 5.99 -16.83
CA PRO A 49 -20.10 6.09 -16.27
C PRO A 49 -21.05 4.99 -16.78
N ASN A 50 -20.87 4.54 -18.03
CA ASN A 50 -21.67 3.47 -18.63
C ASN A 50 -21.38 2.08 -18.03
N CYS A 51 -20.31 1.94 -17.25
CA CYS A 51 -19.95 0.71 -16.56
C CYS A 51 -20.35 0.72 -15.08
N ILE A 52 -20.91 1.82 -14.57
CA ILE A 52 -21.39 1.91 -13.19
C ILE A 52 -22.75 1.22 -13.13
N PRO A 53 -22.91 0.14 -12.34
CA PRO A 53 -24.19 -0.54 -12.24
C PRO A 53 -25.20 0.30 -11.47
N GLU A 54 -26.48 0.14 -11.80
CA GLU A 54 -27.58 0.73 -11.04
C GLU A 54 -27.63 0.18 -9.61
N ASP A 55 -27.42 -1.14 -9.45
CA ASP A 55 -27.25 -1.75 -8.13
C ASP A 55 -25.80 -1.63 -7.63
N ALA A 56 -25.58 -0.69 -6.72
CA ALA A 56 -24.29 -0.51 -6.07
C ALA A 56 -23.81 -1.73 -5.27
N LYS A 57 -24.69 -2.68 -4.89
CA LYS A 57 -24.26 -3.94 -4.25
C LYS A 57 -23.37 -4.76 -5.17
N ALA A 58 -23.68 -4.78 -6.46
CA ALA A 58 -22.95 -5.50 -7.50
C ALA A 58 -21.78 -4.71 -8.13
N CYS A 59 -21.44 -3.52 -7.61
CA CYS A 59 -20.38 -2.69 -8.18
C CYS A 59 -19.01 -3.40 -8.18
N PRO A 60 -18.43 -3.71 -9.36
CA PRO A 60 -17.14 -4.42 -9.45
C PRO A 60 -15.96 -3.50 -9.08
N PHE A 61 -16.18 -2.19 -9.09
CA PHE A 61 -15.20 -1.17 -8.72
C PHE A 61 -15.27 -0.79 -7.24
N TYR A 62 -16.17 -1.37 -6.45
CA TYR A 62 -16.28 -1.01 -5.05
C TYR A 62 -14.99 -1.36 -4.31
N LYS A 63 -14.40 -0.36 -3.67
CA LYS A 63 -13.22 -0.49 -2.83
C LYS A 63 -13.47 0.19 -1.51
N SER A 64 -13.47 -0.56 -0.41
CA SER A 64 -13.74 0.00 0.91
C SER A 64 -12.65 0.98 1.31
N ILE A 65 -13.01 2.13 1.89
CA ILE A 65 -12.07 3.00 2.56
C ILE A 65 -11.49 2.26 3.76
N ARG A 66 -10.20 1.94 3.70
CA ARG A 66 -9.49 1.23 4.77
C ARG A 66 -8.05 1.69 4.82
N LYS A 67 -7.59 2.09 6.01
CA LYS A 67 -6.17 2.29 6.27
C LYS A 67 -5.51 0.97 6.68
N ILE A 68 -4.25 0.79 6.32
CA ILE A 68 -3.42 -0.35 6.68
C ILE A 68 -2.11 0.17 7.28
N ARG A 69 -1.62 -0.55 8.28
CA ARG A 69 -0.33 -0.28 8.88
C ARG A 69 0.79 -0.80 7.98
N VAL A 70 1.50 0.12 7.32
CA VAL A 70 2.65 -0.21 6.46
C VAL A 70 3.95 0.04 7.20
N ALA A 71 5.00 -0.66 6.80
CA ALA A 71 6.34 -0.51 7.34
C ALA A 71 7.26 0.20 6.33
N TRP A 72 8.28 0.89 6.83
CA TRP A 72 9.24 1.61 6.01
C TRP A 72 10.67 1.26 6.39
N GLY A 73 11.53 1.18 5.38
CA GLY A 73 12.96 0.91 5.57
C GLY A 73 13.25 -0.57 5.83
N VAL A 74 14.28 -1.08 5.15
CA VAL A 74 14.85 -2.42 5.37
C VAL A 74 16.34 -2.37 5.67
N ARG A 75 16.89 -1.18 5.95
CA ARG A 75 18.33 -1.03 6.18
C ARG A 75 18.76 -1.75 7.46
N ALA A 76 18.01 -1.54 8.54
CA ALA A 76 18.25 -2.16 9.84
C ALA A 76 17.77 -3.62 9.95
N LEU A 77 17.16 -4.15 8.87
CA LEU A 77 16.51 -5.46 8.89
C LEU A 77 17.49 -6.58 9.23
N LEU A 78 18.74 -6.46 8.78
CA LEU A 78 19.75 -7.52 8.85
C LEU A 78 20.88 -7.23 9.85
N ASP A 79 20.82 -6.12 10.59
CA ASP A 79 21.93 -5.67 11.45
C ASP A 79 22.25 -6.68 12.57
N ASP A 80 21.22 -7.30 13.15
CA ASP A 80 21.34 -8.29 14.22
C ASP A 80 21.26 -9.75 13.73
N VAL A 81 21.39 -9.98 12.42
CA VAL A 81 21.27 -11.31 11.81
C VAL A 81 22.67 -11.88 11.53
N PRO A 82 22.94 -13.16 11.87
CA PRO A 82 24.20 -13.81 11.51
C PRO A 82 24.51 -13.67 10.01
N LEU A 83 25.77 -13.35 9.67
CA LEU A 83 26.16 -12.97 8.30
C LEU A 83 25.69 -13.97 7.21
N LYS A 84 25.80 -15.28 7.47
CA LYS A 84 25.37 -16.33 6.53
C LYS A 84 23.86 -16.28 6.26
N ASP A 85 23.06 -16.04 7.30
CA ASP A 85 21.62 -15.93 7.18
C ASP A 85 21.21 -14.58 6.59
N ALA A 86 21.93 -13.50 6.90
CA ALA A 86 21.71 -12.18 6.33
C ALA A 86 21.87 -12.19 4.80
N VAL A 87 22.92 -12.83 4.28
CA VAL A 87 23.12 -13.01 2.84
C VAL A 87 21.96 -13.81 2.23
N SER A 88 21.62 -14.96 2.83
CA SER A 88 20.54 -15.82 2.34
C SER A 88 19.16 -15.15 2.36
N ILE A 89 18.85 -14.39 3.40
CA ILE A 89 17.60 -13.63 3.51
C ILE A 89 17.58 -12.53 2.43
N LYS A 90 18.67 -11.76 2.30
CA LYS A 90 18.77 -10.72 1.28
C LYS A 90 18.55 -11.28 -0.13
N ASP A 91 19.16 -12.41 -0.47
CA ASP A 91 18.98 -13.05 -1.77
C ASP A 91 17.52 -13.44 -2.01
N ARG A 92 16.83 -13.97 -0.99
CA ARG A 92 15.40 -14.31 -1.08
C ARG A 92 14.50 -13.08 -1.20
N LEU A 93 14.84 -11.98 -0.51
CA LEU A 93 14.13 -10.71 -0.67
C LEU A 93 14.29 -10.18 -2.09
N LEU A 94 15.51 -10.21 -2.63
CA LEU A 94 15.80 -9.78 -4.00
C LEU A 94 15.12 -10.68 -5.04
N GLN A 95 15.04 -11.99 -4.81
CA GLN A 95 14.35 -12.92 -5.69
C GLN A 95 12.83 -12.70 -5.69
N HIS A 96 12.24 -12.44 -4.51
CA HIS A 96 10.79 -12.29 -4.38
C HIS A 96 10.29 -10.91 -4.81
N PHE A 97 10.94 -9.83 -4.37
CA PHE A 97 10.52 -8.45 -4.67
C PHE A 97 11.19 -7.86 -5.92
N GLY A 98 12.28 -8.46 -6.39
CA GLY A 98 13.13 -7.87 -7.41
C GLY A 98 14.07 -6.79 -6.84
N ARG A 99 15.18 -6.55 -7.55
CA ARG A 99 16.20 -5.56 -7.15
C ARG A 99 15.64 -4.15 -7.01
N SER A 100 14.81 -3.72 -7.97
CA SER A 100 14.27 -2.35 -7.99
C SER A 100 13.44 -2.05 -6.75
N LEU A 101 12.43 -2.88 -6.46
CA LEU A 101 11.53 -2.67 -5.32
C LEU A 101 12.25 -2.81 -3.98
N TYR A 102 13.15 -3.81 -3.84
CA TYR A 102 13.96 -3.96 -2.64
C TYR A 102 14.75 -2.68 -2.30
N TYR A 103 15.41 -2.07 -3.28
CA TYR A 103 16.18 -0.85 -3.03
C TYR A 103 15.29 0.39 -2.83
N ARG A 104 14.05 0.39 -3.35
CA ARG A 104 13.05 1.41 -2.99
C ARG A 104 12.60 1.27 -1.53
N PHE A 105 12.39 0.05 -1.04
CA PHE A 105 12.17 -0.18 0.39
C PHE A 105 13.36 0.31 1.23
N TYR A 106 14.59 0.02 0.78
CA TYR A 106 15.82 0.42 1.46
C TYR A 106 15.95 1.96 1.58
N ARG A 107 15.59 2.69 0.51
CA ARG A 107 15.60 4.16 0.49
C ARG A 107 14.31 4.80 1.04
N LYS A 108 13.34 3.99 1.50
CA LYS A 108 12.03 4.44 2.00
C LYS A 108 11.21 5.20 0.95
N GLU A 109 11.42 4.86 -0.32
CA GLU A 109 10.64 5.38 -1.45
C GLU A 109 9.34 4.59 -1.67
N TYR A 110 9.23 3.41 -1.07
CA TYR A 110 8.05 2.57 -1.15
C TYR A 110 7.78 1.91 0.21
N SER A 111 6.52 1.79 0.57
CA SER A 111 6.06 1.17 1.80
C SER A 111 5.94 -0.33 1.66
N ILE A 112 6.12 -1.06 2.76
CA ILE A 112 6.00 -2.51 2.82
C ILE A 112 4.63 -2.84 3.41
N ASP A 113 3.75 -3.41 2.60
CA ASP A 113 2.39 -3.74 3.03
C ASP A 113 2.38 -4.92 4.03
N PRO A 114 1.28 -5.16 4.77
CA PRO A 114 1.22 -6.23 5.77
C PRO A 114 1.51 -7.64 5.24
N GLU A 115 1.18 -7.94 3.98
CA GLU A 115 1.45 -9.25 3.38
C GLU A 115 2.94 -9.39 3.07
N GLN A 116 3.56 -8.34 2.54
CA GLN A 116 5.01 -8.27 2.33
C GLN A 116 5.79 -8.34 3.65
N GLN A 117 5.31 -7.65 4.70
CA GLN A 117 5.90 -7.75 6.04
C GLN A 117 5.83 -9.18 6.57
N GLU A 118 4.70 -9.87 6.40
CA GLU A 118 4.54 -11.25 6.84
C GLU A 118 5.44 -12.20 6.05
N PHE A 119 5.63 -11.97 4.75
CA PHE A 119 6.63 -12.71 3.97
C PHE A 119 8.03 -12.57 4.58
N ILE A 120 8.44 -11.35 4.93
CA ILE A 120 9.74 -11.10 5.58
C ILE A 120 9.83 -11.81 6.94
N ARG A 121 8.78 -11.75 7.77
CA ARG A 121 8.72 -12.48 9.05
C ARG A 121 8.89 -13.98 8.86
N ARG A 122 8.23 -14.56 7.86
CA ARG A 122 8.37 -15.99 7.54
C ARG A 122 9.79 -16.36 7.15
N LEU A 123 10.51 -15.51 6.42
CA LEU A 123 11.92 -15.75 6.10
C LEU A 123 12.79 -15.82 7.35
N PHE A 124 12.57 -14.92 8.32
CA PHE A 124 13.30 -14.93 9.59
C PHE A 124 13.00 -16.21 10.39
N ARG A 125 11.73 -16.59 10.51
CA ARG A 125 11.30 -17.82 11.19
C ARG A 125 11.90 -19.07 10.55
N GLN A 126 11.96 -19.14 9.22
CA GLN A 126 12.59 -20.26 8.50
C GLN A 126 14.09 -20.40 8.76
N LYS A 127 14.76 -19.32 9.16
CA LYS A 127 16.17 -19.32 9.57
C LYS A 127 16.37 -19.55 11.07
N GLY A 128 15.29 -19.81 11.82
CA GLY A 128 15.34 -19.97 13.27
C GLY A 128 15.57 -18.66 14.04
N ILE A 129 15.46 -17.51 13.37
CA ILE A 129 15.61 -16.19 14.00
C ILE A 129 14.32 -15.88 14.75
N LYS A 130 14.38 -15.87 16.08
CA LYS A 130 13.23 -15.61 16.95
C LYS A 130 12.87 -14.12 17.05
N LYS A 131 13.84 -13.24 16.79
CA LYS A 131 13.63 -11.79 16.80
C LYS A 131 12.78 -11.39 15.59
N GLU A 132 11.78 -10.56 15.82
CA GLU A 132 10.98 -9.98 14.74
C GLU A 132 11.84 -9.06 13.86
N PRO A 133 11.58 -8.99 12.53
CA PRO A 133 12.34 -8.13 11.64
C PRO A 133 12.18 -6.66 12.03
N ALA A 134 13.31 -5.96 12.19
CA ALA A 134 13.33 -4.55 12.55
C ALA A 134 13.16 -3.66 11.32
N PHE A 135 11.93 -3.19 11.10
CA PHE A 135 11.65 -2.09 10.17
C PHE A 135 11.94 -0.75 10.87
N GLU A 136 12.19 0.31 10.09
CA GLU A 136 12.65 1.58 10.66
C GLU A 136 11.52 2.41 11.26
N TYR A 137 10.34 2.46 10.63
CA TYR A 137 9.13 3.08 11.19
C TYR A 137 7.86 2.57 10.49
N TYR A 138 6.70 2.97 11.00
CA TYR A 138 5.38 2.58 10.49
C TYR A 138 4.49 3.81 10.25
N THR A 139 3.62 3.74 9.25
CA THR A 139 2.55 4.72 9.01
C THR A 139 1.21 4.02 8.72
N GLU A 140 0.10 4.75 8.81
CA GLU A 140 -1.24 4.29 8.45
C GLU A 140 -1.63 4.86 7.09
N GLU A 141 -1.59 4.03 6.04
CA GLU A 141 -1.86 4.45 4.66
C GLU A 141 -3.17 3.86 4.14
N TYR A 142 -3.84 4.55 3.22
CA TYR A 142 -4.98 3.94 2.52
C TYR A 142 -4.52 2.70 1.75
N LYS A 143 -5.33 1.63 1.81
CA LYS A 143 -5.15 0.48 0.92
C LYS A 143 -5.65 0.84 -0.47
N TRP A 144 -4.77 1.47 -1.25
CA TRP A 144 -4.98 1.84 -2.64
C TRP A 144 -5.30 0.65 -3.53
#